data_AF-A0A391PH00-F1
#
_entry.id   AF-A0A391PH00-F1
#
_cell.length_a   1.000
_cell.length_b   1.000
_cell.length_c   1.000
_cell.angle_alpha   90.00
_cell.angle_beta   90.00
_cell.angle_gamma   90.00
#
_symmetry.space_group_name_H-M   'P 1'
#
loop_
_entity.id
_entity.type
_entity.pdbx_description
1 polymer ?
#
loop_
_entity_poly.entity_id
_entity_poly.type
_entity_poly.pdbx_seq_one_letter_code
_entity_poly.pdbx_strand_id
1 'polypeptide(L)'
;MSPHLQSWLGVVGIVAAPLSAITALFYYFGRVSTNAQMTYLGLSPDLVGFTTNDYVAQSANVLYFVALWSLVVCAAVLAFCLGFRSLVRRGRHQVALRRVALTVLILGIGALLRGVHGVWSPASYDNDRQWQTPAALAIGAALLLLGEWLRRACDDPTQTALPPTRVGQAIFGINAVVLILAIFASTNAFAAKAGTVEGINAVARLWSTNSTVILDTPDQLELPSELIKVRTLPGRDAQQQPTYRYECFRPVAVRGDRWVLMPAGWKREFGFTVIVTADASHRIMLRNIKDTGPDIGDGPNVRDYWPCPEFVKTVKGDDIVTQLLSFEDVKRVAQVPAFPVTNEYVQRPQRDSAPRAPSCAEAVNPTAYEPGRDSGFLRRSGREMVDPASQTRMDESVIEFATPRQASAYFEPIRSQWDACKKSTITVGTQRITVGDLSEDHHVWTLVVKTSNEPGGQCARASAAISNVVSDVVACGPKASERATAVATAIRDRFPKE
;
A
#
# COMPACT_ATOMS: atom_id res chain seq x y z
N MET A 1 -5.31 48.11 44.84
CA MET A 1 -4.94 47.35 43.62
C MET A 1 -5.15 48.27 42.42
N SER A 2 -4.11 48.50 41.62
CA SER A 2 -4.14 49.49 40.53
C SER A 2 -4.94 48.96 39.32
N PRO A 3 -5.71 49.82 38.63
CA PRO A 3 -6.56 49.45 37.49
C PRO A 3 -5.80 48.83 36.30
N HIS A 4 -4.48 49.06 36.22
CA HIS A 4 -3.61 48.41 35.23
C HIS A 4 -3.44 46.90 35.45
N LEU A 5 -3.50 46.41 36.70
CA LEU A 5 -3.31 44.99 37.00
C LEU A 5 -4.54 44.14 36.62
N GLN A 6 -5.75 44.71 36.72
CA GLN A 6 -7.00 44.06 36.26
C GLN A 6 -7.07 43.95 34.73
N SER A 7 -6.57 44.95 34.00
CA SER A 7 -6.46 44.91 32.54
C SER A 7 -5.49 43.81 32.07
N TRP A 8 -4.32 43.70 32.70
CA TRP A 8 -3.34 42.66 32.37
C TRP A 8 -3.78 41.24 32.77
N LEU A 9 -4.43 41.07 33.92
CA LEU A 9 -5.01 39.77 34.31
C LEU A 9 -6.14 39.34 33.37
N GLY A 10 -6.96 40.29 32.89
CA GLY A 10 -7.99 40.03 31.88
C GLY A 10 -7.41 39.61 30.54
N VAL A 11 -6.39 40.31 30.04
CA VAL A 11 -5.74 39.98 28.76
C VAL A 11 -4.97 38.65 28.83
N VAL A 12 -4.25 38.39 29.91
CA VAL A 12 -3.56 37.10 30.12
C VAL A 12 -4.57 35.96 30.25
N GLY A 13 -5.69 36.15 30.95
CA GLY A 13 -6.78 35.15 31.01
C GLY A 13 -7.46 34.89 29.66
N ILE A 14 -7.64 35.95 28.85
CA ILE A 14 -8.24 35.86 27.51
C ILE A 14 -7.33 35.15 26.50
N VAL A 15 -6.01 35.21 26.66
CA VAL A 15 -5.04 34.59 25.72
C VAL A 15 -4.51 33.23 26.22
N ALA A 16 -4.29 33.07 27.52
CA ALA A 16 -3.73 31.83 28.09
C ALA A 16 -4.74 30.68 28.13
N ALA A 17 -6.03 30.97 28.37
CA ALA A 17 -7.06 29.93 28.40
C ALA A 17 -7.30 29.27 27.02
N PRO A 18 -7.40 30.01 25.91
CA PRO A 18 -7.45 29.40 24.57
C PRO A 18 -6.16 28.64 24.23
N LEU A 19 -4.99 29.17 24.56
CA LEU A 19 -3.73 28.53 24.21
C LEU A 19 -3.57 27.17 24.89
N SER A 20 -3.87 27.09 26.19
CA SER A 20 -3.84 25.82 26.93
C SER A 20 -4.85 24.79 26.41
N ALA A 21 -6.07 25.24 26.08
CA ALA A 21 -7.08 24.38 25.46
C ALA A 21 -6.64 23.87 24.08
N ILE A 22 -6.04 24.74 23.26
CA ILE A 22 -5.47 24.38 21.97
C ILE A 22 -4.36 23.34 22.17
N THR A 23 -3.38 23.59 23.05
CA THR A 23 -2.32 22.61 23.34
C THR A 23 -2.86 21.26 23.80
N ALA A 24 -3.91 21.26 24.64
CA ALA A 24 -4.57 20.03 25.08
C ALA A 24 -5.23 19.27 23.93
N LEU A 25 -5.86 19.96 22.98
CA LEU A 25 -6.44 19.35 21.77
C LEU A 25 -5.35 18.78 20.85
N PHE A 26 -4.23 19.50 20.67
CA PHE A 26 -3.08 19.02 19.91
C PHE A 26 -2.54 17.72 20.50
N TYR A 27 -2.32 17.70 21.81
CA TYR A 27 -1.93 16.49 22.52
C TYR A 27 -2.95 15.35 22.35
N TYR A 28 -4.24 15.61 22.56
CA TYR A 28 -5.29 14.59 22.49
C TYR A 28 -5.39 13.97 21.09
N PHE A 29 -5.51 14.78 20.04
CA PHE A 29 -5.62 14.25 18.67
C PHE A 29 -4.32 13.62 18.16
N GLY A 30 -3.16 14.15 18.59
CA GLY A 30 -1.87 13.51 18.39
C GLY A 30 -1.84 12.10 18.95
N ARG A 31 -2.27 11.95 20.21
CA ARG A 31 -2.38 10.64 20.88
C ARG A 31 -3.34 9.69 20.17
N VAL A 32 -4.53 10.15 19.78
CA VAL A 32 -5.50 9.33 19.04
C VAL A 32 -4.91 8.81 17.72
N SER A 33 -4.24 9.68 16.96
CA SER A 33 -3.58 9.31 15.70
C SER A 33 -2.44 8.31 15.93
N THR A 34 -1.52 8.60 16.86
CA THR A 34 -0.41 7.69 17.19
C THR A 34 -0.91 6.33 17.69
N ASN A 35 -1.95 6.30 18.51
CA ASN A 35 -2.55 5.06 18.99
C ASN A 35 -3.11 4.24 17.83
N ALA A 36 -3.82 4.86 16.90
CA ALA A 36 -4.37 4.18 15.73
C ALA A 36 -3.26 3.66 14.81
N GLN A 37 -2.19 4.43 14.61
CA GLN A 37 -1.00 4.01 13.87
C GLN A 37 -0.35 2.78 14.52
N MET A 38 -0.10 2.81 15.83
CA MET A 38 0.56 1.72 16.54
C MET A 38 -0.32 0.47 16.61
N THR A 39 -1.62 0.64 16.83
CA THR A 39 -2.58 -0.47 16.80
C THR A 39 -2.62 -1.12 15.41
N TYR A 40 -2.51 -0.33 14.34
CA TYR A 40 -2.41 -0.87 12.99
C TYR A 40 -1.17 -1.75 12.81
N LEU A 41 -0.06 -1.37 13.43
CA LEU A 41 1.21 -2.09 13.45
C LEU A 41 1.26 -3.27 14.44
N GLY A 42 0.18 -3.53 15.19
CA GLY A 42 0.14 -4.57 16.22
C GLY A 42 0.83 -4.21 17.53
N LEU A 43 1.15 -2.93 17.73
CA LEU A 43 1.84 -2.43 18.93
C LEU A 43 0.88 -1.70 19.87
N SER A 44 1.07 -1.91 21.17
CA SER A 44 0.47 -1.05 22.18
C SER A 44 1.35 0.19 22.41
N PRO A 45 0.82 1.42 22.28
CA PRO A 45 1.61 2.66 22.37
C PRO A 45 2.27 2.85 23.75
N ASP A 46 1.71 2.28 24.81
CA ASP A 46 2.27 2.32 26.17
C ASP A 46 3.63 1.60 26.27
N LEU A 47 3.92 0.65 25.36
CA LEU A 47 5.18 -0.09 25.34
C LEU A 47 6.34 0.72 24.72
N VAL A 48 6.04 1.63 23.80
CA VAL A 48 7.04 2.38 23.02
C VAL A 48 7.60 3.57 23.81
N GLY A 49 6.84 4.13 24.75
CA GLY A 49 7.31 5.23 25.62
C GLY A 49 7.21 6.63 24.98
N PHE A 50 6.13 6.90 24.24
CA PHE A 50 5.88 8.22 23.67
C PHE A 50 5.76 9.32 24.73
N THR A 51 6.40 10.46 24.49
CA THR A 51 6.33 11.64 25.35
C THR A 51 5.21 12.60 24.91
N THR A 52 4.83 13.52 25.80
CA THR A 52 3.87 14.59 25.47
C THR A 52 4.28 15.40 24.24
N ASN A 53 5.59 15.65 24.08
CA ASN A 53 6.13 16.40 22.94
C ASN A 53 5.97 15.66 21.62
N ASP A 54 6.10 14.33 21.62
CA ASP A 54 5.92 13.49 20.42
C ASP A 54 4.49 13.60 19.89
N TYR A 55 3.49 13.52 20.78
CA TYR A 55 2.10 13.61 20.38
C TYR A 55 1.76 14.97 19.78
N VAL A 56 2.29 16.07 20.34
CA VAL A 56 2.10 17.41 19.80
C VAL A 56 2.74 17.54 18.41
N ALA A 57 3.96 17.05 18.22
CA ALA A 57 4.63 17.11 16.92
C ALA A 57 3.88 16.31 15.84
N GLN A 58 3.43 15.09 16.16
CA GLN A 58 2.67 14.24 15.23
C GLN A 58 1.30 14.86 14.85
N SER A 59 0.69 15.62 15.77
CA SER A 59 -0.61 16.26 15.56
C SER A 59 -0.60 17.38 14.52
N ALA A 60 0.58 17.96 14.22
CA ALA A 60 0.71 19.12 13.34
C ALA A 60 0.17 18.83 11.93
N ASN A 61 0.44 17.65 11.37
CA ASN A 61 -0.07 17.29 10.04
C ASN A 61 -1.60 17.15 10.03
N VAL A 62 -2.17 16.47 11.03
CA VAL A 62 -3.63 16.28 11.15
C VAL A 62 -4.34 17.61 11.32
N LEU A 63 -3.83 18.47 12.21
CA LEU A 63 -4.45 19.74 12.55
C LEU A 63 -4.22 20.82 11.50
N TYR A 64 -3.12 20.77 10.74
CA TYR A 64 -2.92 21.66 9.59
C TYR A 64 -4.03 21.48 8.55
N PHE A 65 -4.33 20.24 8.17
CA PHE A 65 -5.43 19.97 7.23
C PHE A 65 -6.77 20.40 7.80
N VAL A 66 -7.07 20.08 9.06
CA VAL A 66 -8.32 20.49 9.71
C VAL A 66 -8.43 22.02 9.78
N ALA A 67 -7.36 22.71 10.17
CA ALA A 67 -7.31 24.17 10.25
C ALA A 67 -7.49 24.82 8.88
N LEU A 68 -6.80 24.34 7.84
CA LEU A 68 -6.91 24.84 6.48
C LEU A 68 -8.35 24.69 5.95
N TRP A 69 -8.94 23.51 6.07
CA TRP A 69 -10.32 23.27 5.64
C TRP A 69 -11.32 24.09 6.47
N SER A 70 -11.11 24.22 7.77
CA SER A 70 -11.96 25.06 8.62
C SER A 70 -11.91 26.53 8.18
N LEU A 71 -10.73 27.05 7.82
CA LEU A 71 -10.55 28.42 7.36
C LEU A 71 -11.24 28.65 6.00
N VAL A 72 -11.11 27.70 5.07
CA VAL A 72 -11.81 27.74 3.77
C VAL A 72 -13.33 27.71 3.97
N VAL A 73 -13.84 26.84 4.83
CA VAL A 73 -15.28 26.75 5.15
C VAL A 73 -15.78 28.04 5.79
N CYS A 74 -15.06 28.58 6.78
CA CYS A 74 -15.40 29.86 7.40
C CYS A 74 -15.40 31.01 6.39
N ALA A 75 -14.40 31.08 5.51
CA ALA A 75 -14.34 32.11 4.46
C ALA A 75 -15.52 31.97 3.47
N ALA A 76 -15.86 30.75 3.06
CA ALA A 76 -16.99 30.48 2.17
C ALA A 76 -18.33 30.86 2.82
N VAL A 77 -18.54 30.50 4.10
CA VAL A 77 -19.74 30.87 4.86
C VAL A 77 -19.82 32.38 5.04
N LEU A 78 -18.71 33.06 5.36
CA LEU A 78 -18.67 34.52 5.46
C LEU A 78 -19.02 35.19 4.13
N ALA A 79 -18.41 34.75 3.02
CA ALA A 79 -18.71 35.25 1.69
C ALA A 79 -20.19 35.03 1.32
N PHE A 80 -20.73 33.85 1.63
CA PHE A 80 -22.15 33.54 1.44
C PHE A 80 -23.05 34.45 2.27
N CYS A 81 -22.76 34.64 3.56
CA CYS A 81 -23.51 35.53 4.45
C CYS A 81 -23.49 36.98 3.95
N LEU A 82 -22.33 37.48 3.51
CA LEU A 82 -22.19 38.83 2.95
C LEU A 82 -22.96 38.99 1.64
N GLY A 83 -22.85 38.03 0.74
CA GLY A 83 -23.59 37.98 -0.52
C GLY A 83 -25.11 37.94 -0.29
N PHE A 84 -25.57 37.08 0.61
CA PHE A 84 -26.98 36.94 0.98
C PHE A 84 -27.53 38.24 1.57
N ARG A 85 -26.81 38.89 2.49
CA ARG A 85 -27.19 40.21 3.02
C ARG A 85 -27.29 41.28 1.93
N SER A 86 -26.36 41.28 0.97
CA SER A 86 -26.41 42.22 -0.15
C SER A 86 -27.67 42.01 -1.01
N LEU A 87 -28.10 40.77 -1.22
CA LEU A 87 -29.32 40.42 -1.95
C LEU A 87 -30.59 40.83 -1.20
N VAL A 88 -30.65 40.56 0.11
CA VAL A 88 -31.78 40.97 0.96
C VAL A 88 -31.93 42.49 0.98
N ARG A 89 -30.83 43.25 1.13
CA ARG A 89 -30.87 44.73 1.10
C ARG A 89 -31.33 45.30 -0.23
N ARG A 90 -31.09 44.60 -1.34
CA ARG A 90 -31.56 45.00 -2.69
C ARG A 90 -33.06 44.75 -2.90
N GLY A 91 -33.75 44.09 -1.95
CA GLY A 91 -35.21 43.90 -1.98
C GLY A 91 -35.76 42.97 -3.08
N ARG A 92 -34.90 42.36 -3.91
CA ARG A 92 -35.32 41.43 -4.99
C ARG A 92 -35.46 40.00 -4.46
N HIS A 93 -36.52 39.30 -4.88
CA HIS A 93 -36.78 37.87 -4.62
C HIS A 93 -36.94 37.46 -3.13
N GLN A 94 -37.55 38.30 -2.29
CA GLN A 94 -37.75 38.02 -0.85
C GLN A 94 -38.43 36.66 -0.55
N VAL A 95 -39.41 36.26 -1.37
CA VAL A 95 -40.10 34.96 -1.22
C VAL A 95 -39.15 33.79 -1.50
N ALA A 96 -38.28 33.90 -2.52
CA ALA A 96 -37.31 32.85 -2.83
C ALA A 96 -36.24 32.74 -1.74
N LEU A 97 -35.76 33.86 -1.20
CA LEU A 97 -34.79 33.89 -0.10
C LEU A 97 -35.35 33.27 1.19
N ARG A 98 -36.63 33.50 1.51
CA ARG A 98 -37.32 32.83 2.63
C ARG A 98 -37.47 31.32 2.40
N ARG A 99 -37.78 30.89 1.17
CA ARG A 99 -37.80 29.45 0.83
C ARG A 99 -36.44 28.80 1.00
N VAL A 100 -35.35 29.47 0.60
CA VAL A 100 -33.97 28.99 0.82
C VAL A 100 -33.66 28.85 2.31
N ALA A 101 -34.04 29.82 3.15
CA ALA A 101 -33.84 29.70 4.60
C ALA A 101 -34.60 28.49 5.20
N LEU A 102 -35.83 28.26 4.76
CA LEU A 102 -36.64 27.10 5.18
C LEU A 102 -36.06 25.77 4.69
N THR A 103 -35.58 25.67 3.44
CA THR A 103 -34.97 24.44 2.94
C THR A 103 -33.68 24.11 3.67
N VAL A 104 -32.86 25.11 3.99
CA VAL A 104 -31.64 24.95 4.80
C VAL A 104 -31.98 24.42 6.21
N LEU A 105 -33.04 24.94 6.85
CA LEU A 105 -33.51 24.43 8.14
C LEU A 105 -33.99 22.98 8.06
N ILE A 106 -34.82 22.64 7.08
CA ILE A 106 -35.32 21.27 6.89
C ILE A 106 -34.16 20.30 6.64
N LEU A 107 -33.20 20.68 5.82
CA LEU A 107 -32.02 19.88 5.54
C LEU A 107 -31.15 19.69 6.79
N GLY A 108 -31.01 20.74 7.61
CA GLY A 108 -30.35 20.68 8.91
C GLY A 108 -31.01 19.71 9.89
N ILE A 109 -32.34 19.74 10.00
CA ILE A 109 -33.12 18.79 10.82
C ILE A 109 -32.93 17.35 10.31
N GLY A 110 -33.04 17.14 8.99
CA GLY A 110 -32.84 15.82 8.39
C GLY A 110 -31.45 15.25 8.66
N ALA A 111 -30.41 16.09 8.54
CA ALA A 111 -29.03 15.69 8.85
C ALA A 111 -28.82 15.35 10.34
N LEU A 112 -29.42 16.12 11.26
CA LEU A 112 -29.39 15.81 12.70
C LEU A 112 -30.10 14.49 13.03
N LEU A 113 -31.30 14.27 12.48
CA LEU A 113 -32.03 13.02 12.70
C LEU A 113 -31.25 11.81 12.19
N ARG A 114 -30.60 11.92 11.03
CA ARG A 114 -29.66 10.90 10.53
C ARG A 114 -28.51 10.68 11.51
N GLY A 115 -27.90 11.75 12.01
CA GLY A 115 -26.81 11.68 12.98
C GLY A 115 -27.23 10.98 14.28
N VAL A 116 -28.39 11.33 14.84
CA VAL A 116 -28.93 10.71 16.06
C VAL A 116 -29.23 9.23 15.84
N HIS A 117 -29.83 8.87 14.70
CA HIS A 117 -30.07 7.47 14.33
C HIS A 117 -28.75 6.67 14.24
N GLY A 118 -27.69 7.29 13.71
CA GLY A 118 -26.36 6.68 13.65
C GLY A 118 -25.74 6.40 15.03
N VAL A 119 -26.03 7.24 16.03
CA VAL A 119 -25.58 7.02 17.42
C VAL A 119 -26.32 5.85 18.07
N TRP A 120 -27.61 5.69 17.77
CA TRP A 120 -28.45 4.64 18.36
C TRP A 120 -28.24 3.26 17.73
N SER A 121 -27.76 3.19 16.49
CA SER A 121 -27.55 1.94 15.73
C SER A 121 -26.10 1.74 15.28
N PRO A 122 -25.13 1.66 16.22
CA PRO A 122 -23.72 1.56 15.88
C PRO A 122 -23.37 0.29 15.07
N ALA A 123 -24.15 -0.78 15.22
CA ALA A 123 -23.93 -2.06 14.52
C ALA A 123 -24.31 -2.04 13.02
N SER A 124 -25.07 -1.03 12.57
CA SER A 124 -25.57 -0.95 11.18
C SER A 124 -24.56 -0.34 10.20
N TYR A 125 -23.43 0.15 10.69
CA TYR A 125 -22.42 0.85 9.89
C TYR A 125 -21.11 0.08 9.92
N ASP A 126 -20.60 -0.29 8.74
CA ASP A 126 -19.22 -0.78 8.61
C ASP A 126 -18.23 0.20 9.23
N ASN A 127 -17.13 -0.31 9.78
CA ASN A 127 -16.07 0.48 10.42
C ASN A 127 -15.58 1.66 9.55
N ASP A 128 -15.62 1.54 8.22
CA ASP A 128 -15.22 2.60 7.30
C ASP A 128 -16.22 3.77 7.17
N ARG A 129 -17.48 3.59 7.60
CA ARG A 129 -18.53 4.62 7.56
C ARG A 129 -18.79 5.29 8.92
N GLN A 130 -18.05 4.91 9.95
CA GLN A 130 -18.26 5.41 11.32
C GLN A 130 -18.09 6.94 11.45
N TRP A 131 -17.32 7.58 10.57
CA TRP A 131 -17.16 9.05 10.54
C TRP A 131 -18.39 9.80 10.02
N GLN A 132 -19.32 9.13 9.32
CA GLN A 132 -20.50 9.78 8.74
C GLN A 132 -21.47 10.29 9.81
N THR A 133 -21.56 9.62 10.95
CA THR A 133 -22.44 9.96 12.05
C THR A 133 -22.09 11.32 12.68
N PRO A 134 -20.86 11.56 13.18
CA PRO A 134 -20.49 12.85 13.74
C PRO A 134 -20.47 13.97 12.68
N ALA A 135 -20.11 13.64 11.42
CA ALA A 135 -20.16 14.61 10.33
C ALA A 135 -21.60 15.07 10.03
N ALA A 136 -22.57 14.15 10.01
CA ALA A 136 -23.98 14.49 9.83
C ALA A 136 -24.51 15.38 10.97
N LEU A 137 -24.10 15.11 12.21
CA LEU A 137 -24.44 15.96 13.36
C LEU A 137 -23.86 17.37 13.23
N ALA A 138 -22.58 17.47 12.84
CA ALA A 138 -21.91 18.77 12.67
C ALA A 138 -22.54 19.58 11.54
N ILE A 139 -22.79 18.96 10.38
CA ILE A 139 -23.46 19.60 9.24
C ILE A 139 -24.88 20.02 9.62
N GLY A 140 -25.65 19.14 10.29
CA GLY A 140 -27.01 19.44 10.71
C GLY A 140 -27.09 20.63 11.68
N ALA A 141 -26.25 20.65 12.71
CA ALA A 141 -26.18 21.76 13.66
C ALA A 141 -25.72 23.07 12.98
N ALA A 142 -24.73 23.01 12.09
CA ALA A 142 -24.25 24.19 11.35
C ALA A 142 -25.35 24.77 10.44
N LEU A 143 -26.10 23.91 9.74
CA LEU A 143 -27.21 24.32 8.89
C LEU A 143 -28.37 24.91 9.69
N LEU A 144 -28.65 24.41 10.89
CA LEU A 144 -29.65 25.03 11.76
C LEU A 144 -29.25 26.44 12.19
N LEU A 145 -28.00 26.64 12.60
CA LEU A 145 -27.47 27.96 12.96
C LEU A 145 -27.49 28.92 11.76
N LEU A 146 -27.08 28.44 10.58
CA LEU A 146 -27.09 29.22 9.36
C LEU A 146 -28.52 29.55 8.90
N GLY A 147 -29.43 28.57 8.93
CA GLY A 147 -30.84 28.74 8.55
C GLY A 147 -31.57 29.73 9.45
N GLU A 148 -31.34 29.67 10.76
CA GLU A 148 -31.90 30.65 11.70
C GLU A 148 -31.31 32.05 11.49
N TRP A 149 -30.02 32.15 11.17
CA TRP A 149 -29.39 33.42 10.80
C TRP A 149 -29.98 34.00 9.51
N LEU A 150 -30.17 33.17 8.47
CA LEU A 150 -30.77 33.56 7.19
C LEU A 150 -32.21 34.05 7.38
N ARG A 151 -32.99 33.32 8.18
CA ARG A 151 -34.38 33.67 8.51
C ARG A 151 -34.46 35.04 9.18
N ARG A 152 -33.62 35.28 10.20
CA ARG A 152 -33.54 36.58 10.89
C ARG A 152 -33.09 37.70 9.96
N ALA A 153 -32.13 37.45 9.09
CA ALA A 153 -31.66 38.44 8.11
C ALA A 153 -32.77 38.85 7.13
N CYS A 154 -33.70 37.94 6.79
CA CYS A 154 -34.88 38.26 5.99
C CYS A 154 -35.99 38.98 6.76
N ASP A 155 -36.19 38.66 8.04
CA ASP A 155 -37.27 39.23 8.86
C ASP A 155 -36.97 40.67 9.32
N ASP A 156 -35.69 41.03 9.48
CA ASP A 156 -35.26 42.38 9.88
C ASP A 156 -34.00 42.83 9.12
N PRO A 157 -34.18 43.42 7.91
CA PRO A 157 -33.07 43.85 7.05
C PRO A 157 -32.23 45.00 7.64
N THR A 158 -32.83 45.77 8.56
CA THR A 158 -32.30 47.02 9.14
C THR A 158 -31.73 46.86 10.55
N GLN A 159 -31.77 45.66 11.15
CA GLN A 159 -31.35 45.38 12.54
C GLN A 159 -32.09 46.23 13.59
N THR A 160 -33.39 46.41 13.41
CA THR A 160 -34.28 47.19 14.28
C THR A 160 -35.06 46.34 15.30
N ALA A 161 -35.04 45.01 15.18
CA ALA A 161 -35.80 44.09 16.02
C ALA A 161 -35.12 43.87 17.39
N LEU A 162 -35.96 43.66 18.42
CA LEU A 162 -35.53 43.38 19.78
C LEU A 162 -34.62 42.13 19.87
N PRO A 163 -33.73 42.06 20.89
CA PRO A 163 -32.90 40.89 21.12
C PRO A 163 -33.75 39.62 21.28
N PRO A 164 -33.21 38.44 20.93
CA PRO A 164 -33.94 37.18 20.98
C PRO A 164 -34.55 36.90 22.36
N THR A 165 -35.71 36.23 22.37
CA THR A 165 -36.31 35.71 23.61
C THR A 165 -35.31 34.81 24.34
N ARG A 166 -35.38 34.75 25.69
CA ARG A 166 -34.48 33.89 26.50
C ARG A 166 -34.46 32.43 26.01
N VAL A 167 -35.60 31.93 25.53
CA VAL A 167 -35.74 30.59 24.93
C VAL A 167 -34.93 30.47 23.63
N GLY A 168 -34.99 31.46 22.73
CA GLY A 168 -34.20 31.46 21.49
C GLY A 168 -32.69 31.53 21.73
N GLN A 169 -32.25 32.24 22.78
CA GLN A 169 -30.85 32.25 23.21
C GLN A 169 -30.42 30.88 23.73
N ALA A 170 -31.26 30.21 24.52
CA ALA A 170 -30.99 28.87 25.05
C ALA A 170 -30.86 27.82 23.92
N ILE A 171 -31.79 27.82 22.95
CA ILE A 171 -31.75 26.89 21.80
C ILE A 171 -30.51 27.12 20.93
N PHE A 172 -30.11 28.38 20.74
CA PHE A 172 -28.89 28.70 20.01
C PHE A 172 -27.64 28.21 20.76
N GLY A 173 -27.59 28.42 22.08
CA GLY A 173 -26.51 27.92 22.93
C GLY A 173 -26.39 26.40 22.90
N ILE A 174 -27.51 25.67 23.01
CA ILE A 174 -27.56 24.21 22.92
C ILE A 174 -27.05 23.74 21.54
N ASN A 175 -27.53 24.32 20.44
CA ASN A 175 -27.05 23.96 19.10
C ASN A 175 -25.56 24.26 18.90
N ALA A 176 -25.05 25.36 19.47
CA ALA A 176 -23.62 25.66 19.45
C ALA A 176 -22.80 24.62 20.22
N VAL A 177 -23.28 24.17 21.39
CA VAL A 177 -22.64 23.07 22.14
C VAL A 177 -22.68 21.75 21.36
N VAL A 178 -23.82 21.41 20.77
CA VAL A 178 -23.96 20.21 19.91
C VAL A 178 -23.00 20.29 18.73
N LEU A 179 -22.88 21.45 18.07
CA LEU A 179 -21.94 21.66 16.99
C LEU A 179 -20.50 21.45 17.45
N ILE A 180 -20.09 22.01 18.59
CA ILE A 180 -18.74 21.84 19.15
C ILE A 180 -18.45 20.36 19.43
N LEU A 181 -19.38 19.65 20.08
CA LEU A 181 -19.23 18.22 20.38
C LEU A 181 -19.18 17.37 19.10
N ALA A 182 -19.99 17.70 18.09
CA ALA A 182 -20.00 17.01 16.82
C ALA A 182 -18.73 17.25 16.00
N ILE A 183 -18.20 18.48 16.00
CA ILE A 183 -16.90 18.81 15.41
C ILE A 183 -15.81 18.01 16.12
N PHE A 184 -15.78 18.03 17.45
CA PHE A 184 -14.81 17.27 18.23
C PHE A 184 -14.84 15.78 17.90
N ALA A 185 -16.03 15.18 17.86
CA ALA A 185 -16.21 13.76 17.50
C ALA A 185 -15.79 13.47 16.05
N SER A 186 -16.06 14.39 15.11
CA SER A 186 -15.63 14.27 13.72
C SER A 186 -14.11 14.33 13.59
N THR A 187 -13.47 15.27 14.30
CA THR A 187 -12.00 15.39 14.34
C THR A 187 -11.36 14.17 15.00
N ASN A 188 -11.98 13.60 16.03
CA ASN A 188 -11.52 12.36 16.66
C ASN A 188 -11.53 11.19 15.67
N ALA A 189 -12.62 11.01 14.92
CA ALA A 189 -12.70 9.97 13.88
C ALA A 189 -11.69 10.20 12.75
N PHE A 190 -11.51 11.45 12.33
CA PHE A 190 -10.50 11.83 11.34
C PHE A 190 -9.08 11.52 11.83
N ALA A 191 -8.74 11.89 13.07
CA ALA A 191 -7.43 11.63 13.66
C ALA A 191 -7.13 10.12 13.73
N ALA A 192 -8.11 9.30 14.13
CA ALA A 192 -7.97 7.85 14.13
C ALA A 192 -7.72 7.29 12.72
N LYS A 193 -8.49 7.74 11.72
CA LYS A 193 -8.31 7.29 10.33
C LYS A 193 -6.96 7.74 9.77
N ALA A 194 -6.55 8.98 10.03
CA ALA A 194 -5.25 9.51 9.63
C ALA A 194 -4.09 8.67 10.22
N GLY A 195 -4.17 8.32 11.51
CA GLY A 195 -3.22 7.43 12.15
C GLY A 195 -3.14 6.04 11.51
N THR A 196 -4.29 5.43 11.22
CA THR A 196 -4.34 4.14 10.50
C THR A 196 -3.71 4.24 9.12
N VAL A 197 -3.98 5.31 8.37
CA VAL A 197 -3.37 5.56 7.05
C VAL A 197 -1.86 5.72 7.16
N GLU A 198 -1.37 6.43 8.18
CA GLU A 198 0.07 6.53 8.42
C GLU A 198 0.69 5.16 8.75
N GLY A 199 -0.04 4.31 9.49
CA GLY A 199 0.35 2.91 9.74
C GLY A 199 0.45 2.09 8.45
N ILE A 200 -0.55 2.20 7.57
CA ILE A 200 -0.55 1.55 6.24
C ILE A 200 0.67 2.02 5.43
N ASN A 201 0.89 3.33 5.37
CA ASN A 201 2.01 3.94 4.63
C ASN A 201 3.36 3.57 5.24
N ALA A 202 3.46 3.42 6.55
CA ALA A 202 4.67 2.96 7.22
C ALA A 202 5.01 1.53 6.80
N VAL A 203 4.03 0.62 6.81
CA VAL A 203 4.20 -0.78 6.37
C VAL A 203 4.58 -0.86 4.90
N ALA A 204 3.89 -0.12 4.02
CA ALA A 204 4.21 -0.09 2.59
C ALA A 204 5.64 0.38 2.30
N ARG A 205 6.22 1.20 3.19
CA ARG A 205 7.59 1.70 3.07
C ARG A 205 8.63 0.78 3.70
N LEU A 206 8.29 -0.19 4.55
CA LEU A 206 9.28 -1.05 5.23
C LEU A 206 10.22 -1.74 4.22
N TRP A 207 9.65 -2.30 3.16
CA TRP A 207 10.42 -2.98 2.12
C TRP A 207 11.36 -2.00 1.39
N SER A 208 10.85 -0.84 0.95
CA SER A 208 11.62 0.14 0.18
C SER A 208 12.53 1.03 1.02
N THR A 209 12.52 0.92 2.35
CA THR A 209 13.34 1.74 3.23
C THR A 209 14.82 1.36 3.15
N ASN A 210 15.66 2.36 2.84
CA ASN A 210 17.11 2.21 2.70
C ASN A 210 17.85 2.11 4.05
N SER A 211 17.22 2.40 5.18
CA SER A 211 17.84 2.26 6.50
C SER A 211 17.46 0.90 7.11
N THR A 212 18.43 -0.02 7.15
CA THR A 212 18.28 -1.33 7.79
C THR A 212 18.98 -1.36 9.14
N VAL A 213 18.43 -2.12 10.08
CA VAL A 213 19.00 -2.33 11.41
C VAL A 213 19.59 -3.74 11.46
N ILE A 214 20.82 -3.83 11.97
CA ILE A 214 21.48 -5.07 12.33
C ILE A 214 21.55 -5.12 13.85
N LEU A 215 20.98 -6.17 14.43
CA LEU A 215 20.99 -6.43 15.86
C LEU A 215 21.95 -7.57 16.15
N ASP A 216 23.03 -7.28 16.87
CA ASP A 216 23.91 -8.30 17.43
C ASP A 216 23.58 -8.46 18.92
N THR A 217 23.24 -9.67 19.35
CA THR A 217 22.93 -10.01 20.76
C THR A 217 23.46 -11.40 21.12
N PRO A 218 23.91 -11.64 22.37
CA PRO A 218 24.22 -12.99 22.84
C PRO A 218 22.96 -13.87 23.00
N ASP A 219 21.77 -13.26 23.10
CA ASP A 219 20.52 -13.98 23.30
C ASP A 219 20.01 -14.59 21.99
N GLN A 220 19.71 -15.90 22.02
CA GLN A 220 19.08 -16.57 20.89
C GLN A 220 17.59 -16.25 20.87
N LEU A 221 17.20 -15.29 20.02
CA LEU A 221 15.81 -14.98 19.70
C LEU A 221 15.27 -16.01 18.69
N GLU A 222 14.18 -16.69 19.04
CA GLU A 222 13.42 -17.59 18.15
C GLU A 222 12.53 -16.76 17.22
N LEU A 223 13.09 -16.33 16.09
CA LEU A 223 12.38 -15.51 15.10
C LEU A 223 12.13 -16.30 13.80
N PRO A 224 10.98 -16.08 13.13
CA PRO A 224 10.69 -16.68 11.81
C PRO A 224 11.78 -16.39 10.77
N SER A 225 12.36 -17.46 10.21
CA SER A 225 13.42 -17.37 9.20
C SER A 225 12.95 -16.78 7.87
N GLU A 226 11.65 -16.79 7.63
CA GLU A 226 11.02 -16.22 6.42
C GLU A 226 11.07 -14.69 6.42
N LEU A 227 11.24 -14.06 7.60
CA LEU A 227 11.19 -12.61 7.77
C LEU A 227 12.52 -12.00 8.21
N ILE A 228 13.40 -12.79 8.85
CA ILE A 228 14.68 -12.31 9.38
C ILE A 228 15.81 -13.26 8.98
N LYS A 229 16.95 -12.67 8.56
CA LYS A 229 18.17 -13.43 8.35
C LYS A 229 18.97 -13.50 9.65
N VAL A 230 19.26 -14.70 10.12
CA VAL A 230 20.07 -14.97 11.31
C VAL A 230 21.43 -15.52 10.91
N ARG A 231 22.49 -15.04 11.54
CA ARG A 231 23.84 -15.60 11.43
C ARG A 231 24.49 -15.72 12.80
N THR A 232 25.13 -16.84 13.06
CA THR A 232 25.97 -17.00 14.25
C THR A 232 27.35 -16.42 13.96
N LEU A 233 27.77 -15.44 14.75
CA LEU A 233 29.12 -14.91 14.72
C LEU A 233 29.99 -15.74 15.69
N PRO A 234 31.10 -16.34 15.22
CA PRO A 234 31.98 -17.08 16.11
C PRO A 234 32.58 -16.13 17.15
N GLY A 235 32.63 -16.58 18.41
CA GLY A 235 33.38 -15.89 19.47
C GLY A 235 34.86 -15.79 19.08
N ARG A 236 35.54 -14.74 19.54
CA ARG A 236 37.00 -14.61 19.30
C ARG A 236 37.80 -15.69 20.01
N ASP A 237 37.26 -16.20 21.12
CA ASP A 237 37.81 -17.28 21.93
C ASP A 237 36.79 -18.42 22.12
N ALA A 238 37.25 -19.66 22.25
CA ALA A 238 36.39 -20.85 22.44
C ALA A 238 35.53 -20.83 23.72
N GLN A 239 35.81 -19.90 24.63
CA GLN A 239 35.09 -19.70 25.90
C GLN A 239 34.06 -18.56 25.86
N GLN A 240 34.04 -17.74 24.80
CA GLN A 240 33.02 -16.69 24.63
C GLN A 240 31.71 -17.29 24.11
N GLN A 241 30.59 -16.87 24.70
CA GLN A 241 29.28 -17.20 24.18
C GLN A 241 29.14 -16.69 22.74
N PRO A 242 28.49 -17.46 21.84
CA PRO A 242 28.27 -17.03 20.47
C PRO A 242 27.39 -15.77 20.46
N THR A 243 27.68 -14.86 19.53
CA THR A 243 26.81 -13.70 19.28
C THR A 243 25.95 -13.98 18.06
N TYR A 244 24.66 -13.74 18.15
CA TYR A 244 23.72 -13.90 17.06
C TYR A 244 23.49 -12.55 16.38
N ARG A 245 23.67 -12.53 15.06
CA ARG A 245 23.40 -11.38 14.21
C ARG A 245 22.05 -11.56 13.51
N TYR A 246 21.15 -10.62 13.75
CA TYR A 246 19.85 -10.52 13.10
C TYR A 246 19.84 -9.35 12.12
N GLU A 247 19.56 -9.62 10.85
CA GLU A 247 19.45 -8.63 9.77
C GLU A 247 18.00 -8.53 9.26
N CYS A 248 17.72 -7.69 8.25
CA CYS A 248 16.38 -7.43 7.69
C CYS A 248 15.44 -6.58 8.56
N PHE A 249 15.91 -6.00 9.67
CA PHE A 249 15.08 -5.09 10.46
C PHE A 249 14.98 -3.70 9.84
N ARG A 250 13.86 -3.04 10.11
CA ARG A 250 13.60 -1.62 9.83
C ARG A 250 13.23 -0.94 11.14
N PRO A 251 13.80 0.24 11.45
CA PRO A 251 13.43 0.98 12.63
C PRO A 251 12.09 1.68 12.39
N VAL A 252 11.10 1.39 13.21
CA VAL A 252 9.77 2.01 13.11
C VAL A 252 9.61 3.14 14.13
N ALA A 253 10.18 2.97 15.32
CA ALA A 253 10.29 4.02 16.31
C ALA A 253 11.56 3.83 17.12
N VAL A 254 12.25 4.94 17.42
CA VAL A 254 13.36 4.98 18.37
C VAL A 254 13.03 6.02 19.41
N ARG A 255 13.03 5.65 20.69
CA ARG A 255 12.67 6.53 21.81
C ARG A 255 13.60 6.28 22.99
N GLY A 256 14.53 7.20 23.19
CA GLY A 256 15.60 7.03 24.18
C GLY A 256 16.48 5.83 23.83
N ASP A 257 16.52 4.86 24.73
CA ASP A 257 17.21 3.58 24.58
C ASP A 257 16.34 2.49 23.93
N ARG A 258 15.03 2.70 23.76
CA ARG A 258 14.12 1.71 23.18
C ARG A 258 14.05 1.83 21.66
N TRP A 259 14.35 0.73 20.99
CA TRP A 259 14.26 0.57 19.54
C TRP A 259 13.16 -0.41 19.20
N VAL A 260 12.20 0.07 18.41
CA VAL A 260 11.10 -0.73 17.88
C VAL A 260 11.45 -1.13 16.45
N LEU A 261 11.70 -2.41 16.26
CA LEU A 261 12.21 -3.01 15.04
C LEU A 261 11.16 -3.92 14.41
N MET A 262 10.93 -3.76 13.11
CA MET A 262 10.06 -4.64 12.34
C MET A 262 10.80 -5.26 11.16
N PRO A 263 10.48 -6.50 10.75
CA PRO A 263 11.01 -7.07 9.53
C PRO A 263 10.61 -6.25 8.28
N ALA A 264 11.49 -6.19 7.28
CA ALA A 264 11.18 -5.54 5.99
C ALA A 264 9.97 -6.19 5.30
N GLY A 265 9.84 -7.51 5.41
CA GLY A 265 8.74 -8.31 4.86
C GLY A 265 7.45 -8.34 5.69
N TRP A 266 7.31 -7.50 6.73
CA TRP A 266 6.17 -7.54 7.65
C TRP A 266 4.81 -7.51 6.91
N LYS A 267 3.90 -8.40 7.36
CA LYS A 267 2.50 -8.45 6.93
C LYS A 267 1.61 -8.49 8.18
N ARG A 268 0.39 -7.95 8.09
CA ARG A 268 -0.55 -7.90 9.22
C ARG A 268 -0.93 -9.30 9.77
N GLU A 269 -0.92 -10.29 8.89
CA GLU A 269 -1.31 -11.68 9.15
C GLU A 269 -0.21 -12.52 9.84
N PHE A 270 1.07 -12.28 9.54
CA PHE A 270 2.19 -13.11 10.00
C PHE A 270 3.42 -12.31 10.47
N GLY A 271 3.29 -11.01 10.69
CA GLY A 271 4.38 -10.12 11.10
C GLY A 271 4.55 -10.03 12.62
N PHE A 272 5.79 -9.79 13.06
CA PHE A 272 6.11 -9.54 14.46
C PHE A 272 6.88 -8.22 14.62
N THR A 273 6.97 -7.74 15.86
CA THR A 273 7.76 -6.56 16.23
C THR A 273 8.66 -6.92 17.39
N VAL A 274 9.91 -6.47 17.34
CA VAL A 274 10.88 -6.64 18.41
C VAL A 274 11.15 -5.27 19.03
N ILE A 275 11.08 -5.20 20.35
CA ILE A 275 11.50 -4.02 21.10
C ILE A 275 12.81 -4.39 21.79
N VAL A 276 13.88 -3.70 21.46
CA VAL A 276 15.19 -3.89 22.08
C VAL A 276 15.65 -2.64 22.80
N THR A 277 16.35 -2.81 23.91
CA THR A 277 17.01 -1.73 24.64
C THR A 277 18.46 -1.62 24.18
N ALA A 278 18.91 -0.40 23.91
CA ALA A 278 20.31 -0.11 23.61
C ALA A 278 21.11 -0.16 24.91
N ASP A 279 21.57 -1.35 25.28
CA ASP A 279 22.42 -1.63 26.44
C ASP A 279 23.78 -2.21 26.03
N ALA A 280 24.58 -2.64 27.02
CA ALA A 280 25.91 -3.17 26.77
C ALA A 280 25.92 -4.56 26.06
N SER A 281 24.81 -5.31 26.13
CA SER A 281 24.65 -6.62 25.49
C SER A 281 24.11 -6.52 24.05
N HIS A 282 23.34 -5.48 23.75
CA HIS A 282 22.73 -5.28 22.43
C HIS A 282 23.52 -4.27 21.61
N ARG A 283 24.19 -4.76 20.56
CA ARG A 283 24.84 -3.87 19.58
C ARG A 283 23.91 -3.64 18.40
N ILE A 284 23.35 -2.44 18.34
CA ILE A 284 22.47 -1.99 17.25
C ILE A 284 23.29 -1.21 16.23
N MET A 285 23.28 -1.64 14.98
CA MET A 285 23.95 -0.96 13.87
C MET A 285 22.94 -0.54 12.82
N LEU A 286 23.03 0.71 12.37
CA LEU A 286 22.30 1.20 11.20
C LEU A 286 23.17 1.04 9.97
N ARG A 287 22.66 0.31 8.97
CA ARG A 287 23.27 0.20 7.64
C ARG A 287 22.37 0.90 6.64
N ASN A 288 22.97 1.75 5.81
CA ASN A 288 22.28 2.31 4.66
C ASN A 288 22.49 1.37 3.47
N ILE A 289 21.40 0.94 2.83
CA ILE A 289 21.41 0.10 1.64
C ILE A 289 20.97 0.93 0.43
N LYS A 290 21.67 0.75 -0.68
CA LYS A 290 21.41 1.49 -1.92
C LYS A 290 20.36 0.75 -2.76
N ASP A 291 19.56 1.51 -3.52
CA ASP A 291 18.77 1.03 -4.65
C ASP A 291 17.68 -0.03 -4.37
N THR A 292 17.24 -0.22 -3.12
CA THR A 292 16.22 -1.26 -2.80
C THR A 292 14.81 -0.93 -3.30
N GLY A 293 14.38 0.33 -3.24
CA GLY A 293 13.05 0.71 -3.73
C GLY A 293 12.96 0.74 -5.26
N PRO A 294 13.79 1.54 -5.96
CA PRO A 294 13.65 1.75 -7.39
C PRO A 294 13.96 0.53 -8.25
N ASP A 295 14.98 -0.26 -7.86
CA ASP A 295 15.51 -1.33 -8.71
C ASP A 295 14.99 -2.71 -8.30
N ILE A 296 14.98 -3.03 -7.01
CA ILE A 296 14.50 -4.36 -6.55
C ILE A 296 12.97 -4.44 -6.64
N GLY A 297 12.24 -3.40 -6.24
CA GLY A 297 10.79 -3.43 -6.18
C GLY A 297 10.25 -4.40 -5.12
N ASP A 298 8.93 -4.54 -5.05
CA ASP A 298 8.20 -5.28 -4.01
C ASP A 298 7.27 -6.38 -4.59
N GLY A 299 7.53 -6.82 -5.81
CA GLY A 299 6.75 -7.85 -6.50
C GLY A 299 6.94 -9.27 -5.92
N PRO A 300 6.02 -10.21 -6.25
CA PRO A 300 6.07 -11.61 -5.82
C PRO A 300 7.38 -12.33 -6.20
N ASN A 301 7.96 -11.98 -7.36
CA ASN A 301 9.26 -12.48 -7.83
C ASN A 301 10.43 -12.18 -6.85
N VAL A 302 10.21 -11.32 -5.86
CA VAL A 302 11.19 -11.02 -4.80
C VAL A 302 10.64 -11.34 -3.41
N ARG A 303 9.46 -10.82 -3.06
CA ARG A 303 8.94 -10.91 -1.67
C ARG A 303 8.63 -12.32 -1.20
N ASP A 304 8.39 -13.25 -2.11
CA ASP A 304 8.09 -14.64 -1.76
C ASP A 304 9.34 -15.48 -1.52
N TYR A 305 10.52 -14.98 -1.89
CA TYR A 305 11.78 -15.74 -1.85
C TYR A 305 12.83 -15.17 -0.90
N TRP A 306 12.74 -13.89 -0.55
CA TRP A 306 13.71 -13.24 0.36
C TRP A 306 13.02 -12.54 1.54
N PRO A 307 13.61 -12.62 2.75
CA PRO A 307 13.08 -11.91 3.93
C PRO A 307 13.17 -10.38 3.80
N CYS A 308 14.13 -9.89 3.00
CA CYS A 308 14.35 -8.47 2.78
C CYS A 308 15.13 -8.19 1.48
N PRO A 309 15.00 -6.97 0.90
CA PRO A 309 15.55 -6.66 -0.41
C PRO A 309 17.08 -6.63 -0.48
N GLU A 310 17.78 -6.38 0.64
CA GLU A 310 19.25 -6.35 0.66
C GLU A 310 19.94 -7.69 0.36
N PHE A 311 19.21 -8.81 0.41
CA PHE A 311 19.74 -10.14 0.08
C PHE A 311 19.38 -10.62 -1.32
N VAL A 312 18.60 -9.83 -2.05
CA VAL A 312 18.13 -10.21 -3.39
C VAL A 312 19.32 -10.24 -4.33
N LYS A 313 19.63 -11.42 -4.83
CA LYS A 313 20.69 -11.62 -5.82
C LYS A 313 20.15 -11.31 -7.20
N THR A 314 20.98 -10.72 -8.06
CA THR A 314 20.67 -10.57 -9.49
C THR A 314 21.68 -11.36 -10.30
N VAL A 315 21.25 -11.90 -11.43
CA VAL A 315 22.13 -12.60 -12.38
C VAL A 315 22.38 -11.69 -13.57
N LYS A 316 23.60 -11.68 -14.12
CA LYS A 316 23.98 -10.80 -15.23
C LYS A 316 24.80 -11.54 -16.28
N GLY A 317 24.60 -11.19 -17.54
CA GLY A 317 25.48 -11.62 -18.62
C GLY A 317 25.44 -13.14 -18.86
N ASP A 318 26.59 -13.78 -18.98
CA ASP A 318 26.65 -15.22 -19.31
C ASP A 318 26.23 -16.14 -18.16
N ASP A 319 26.22 -15.64 -16.91
CA ASP A 319 25.76 -16.40 -15.74
C ASP A 319 24.28 -16.79 -15.86
N ILE A 320 23.48 -16.09 -16.67
CA ILE A 320 22.07 -16.43 -16.92
C ILE A 320 21.92 -17.83 -17.51
N VAL A 321 22.86 -18.25 -18.36
CA VAL A 321 22.82 -19.57 -19.01
C VAL A 321 22.97 -20.68 -17.96
N THR A 322 23.64 -20.40 -16.84
CA THR A 322 23.78 -21.38 -15.74
C THR A 322 22.48 -21.64 -14.98
N GLN A 323 21.45 -20.81 -15.20
CA GLN A 323 20.09 -21.03 -14.67
C GLN A 323 19.29 -22.05 -15.47
N LEU A 324 19.63 -22.30 -16.75
CA LEU A 324 19.03 -23.40 -17.50
C LEU A 324 19.38 -24.73 -16.82
N LEU A 325 18.47 -25.69 -16.88
CA LEU A 325 18.67 -26.98 -16.22
C LEU A 325 19.85 -27.75 -16.86
N SER A 326 20.42 -28.74 -16.17
CA SER A 326 21.28 -29.69 -16.89
C SER A 326 20.43 -30.66 -17.72
N PHE A 327 21.00 -31.33 -18.73
CA PHE A 327 20.25 -32.33 -19.51
C PHE A 327 19.67 -33.45 -18.64
N GLU A 328 20.42 -33.88 -17.63
CA GLU A 328 19.95 -34.90 -16.68
C GLU A 328 18.83 -34.36 -15.79
N ASP A 329 18.90 -33.10 -15.36
CA ASP A 329 17.82 -32.46 -14.60
C ASP A 329 16.54 -32.34 -15.45
N VAL A 330 16.65 -31.98 -16.73
CA VAL A 330 15.51 -31.92 -17.65
C VAL A 330 14.84 -33.28 -17.80
N LYS A 331 15.62 -34.34 -18.08
CA LYS A 331 15.09 -35.71 -18.19
C LYS A 331 14.34 -36.13 -16.92
N ARG A 332 14.91 -35.84 -15.75
CA ARG A 332 14.33 -36.16 -14.45
C ARG A 332 13.05 -35.38 -14.18
N VAL A 333 13.05 -34.06 -14.40
CA VAL A 333 11.92 -33.17 -14.09
C VAL A 333 10.77 -33.36 -15.09
N ALA A 334 11.07 -33.41 -16.39
CA ALA A 334 10.06 -33.58 -17.44
C ALA A 334 9.64 -35.06 -17.65
N GLN A 335 10.30 -36.00 -16.97
CA GLN A 335 10.06 -37.45 -17.07
C GLN A 335 10.11 -37.93 -18.54
N VAL A 336 11.19 -37.58 -19.24
CA VAL A 336 11.43 -37.93 -20.64
C VAL A 336 12.75 -38.71 -20.79
N PRO A 337 12.79 -39.84 -21.51
CA PRO A 337 13.91 -40.78 -21.49
C PRO A 337 15.13 -40.31 -22.31
N ALA A 338 14.92 -39.69 -23.47
CA ALA A 338 15.98 -39.13 -24.31
C ALA A 338 15.50 -37.78 -24.86
N PHE A 339 16.31 -36.74 -24.73
CA PHE A 339 15.90 -35.38 -25.07
C PHE A 339 17.09 -34.58 -25.61
N PRO A 340 17.54 -34.85 -26.86
CA PRO A 340 18.67 -34.15 -27.45
C PRO A 340 18.32 -32.70 -27.75
N VAL A 341 19.29 -31.80 -27.54
CA VAL A 341 19.17 -30.41 -27.99
C VAL A 341 19.28 -30.38 -29.50
N THR A 342 18.28 -29.79 -30.13
CA THR A 342 18.25 -29.56 -31.57
C THR A 342 18.73 -28.15 -31.94
N ASN A 343 18.57 -27.19 -31.03
CA ASN A 343 18.92 -25.79 -31.29
C ASN A 343 19.20 -25.06 -29.96
N GLU A 344 20.20 -24.18 -29.95
CA GLU A 344 20.47 -23.24 -28.85
C GLU A 344 20.44 -21.83 -29.42
N TYR A 345 19.81 -20.89 -28.71
CA TYR A 345 19.62 -19.53 -29.21
C TYR A 345 19.81 -18.47 -28.13
N VAL A 346 20.22 -17.29 -28.60
CA VAL A 346 20.34 -16.08 -27.78
C VAL A 346 19.64 -14.94 -28.51
N GLN A 347 18.64 -14.35 -27.87
CA GLN A 347 17.96 -13.16 -28.36
C GLN A 347 18.44 -11.95 -27.56
N ARG A 348 18.79 -10.87 -28.27
CA ARG A 348 19.21 -9.59 -27.70
C ARG A 348 18.19 -8.50 -28.06
N PRO A 349 18.11 -7.41 -27.28
CA PRO A 349 17.24 -6.28 -27.60
C PRO A 349 17.58 -5.74 -28.99
N GLN A 350 16.58 -5.63 -29.87
CA GLN A 350 16.78 -4.92 -31.12
C GLN A 350 16.82 -3.41 -30.87
N ARG A 351 17.67 -2.71 -31.64
CA ARG A 351 17.90 -1.28 -31.44
C ARG A 351 16.65 -0.44 -31.76
N ASP A 352 15.73 -0.96 -32.57
CA ASP A 352 14.56 -0.26 -33.12
C ASP A 352 13.20 -0.86 -32.69
N SER A 353 13.16 -1.67 -31.61
CA SER A 353 11.91 -2.25 -31.08
C SER A 353 10.98 -1.13 -30.57
N ALA A 354 10.00 -0.73 -31.39
CA ALA A 354 8.96 0.20 -30.96
C ALA A 354 8.09 -0.45 -29.86
N PRO A 355 7.57 0.33 -28.90
CA PRO A 355 6.56 -0.17 -27.97
C PRO A 355 5.36 -0.69 -28.76
N ARG A 356 5.12 -2.01 -28.74
CA ARG A 356 3.98 -2.64 -29.40
C ARG A 356 3.02 -3.17 -28.34
N ALA A 357 1.72 -2.96 -28.58
CA ALA A 357 0.70 -3.52 -27.71
C ALA A 357 0.75 -5.06 -27.77
N PRO A 358 0.68 -5.74 -26.62
CA PRO A 358 0.76 -7.18 -26.57
C PRO A 358 -0.35 -7.84 -27.40
N SER A 359 0.01 -8.82 -28.22
CA SER A 359 -0.92 -9.57 -29.08
C SER A 359 -1.05 -11.03 -28.65
N CYS A 360 -2.14 -11.69 -29.02
CA CYS A 360 -2.32 -13.10 -28.67
C CYS A 360 -1.32 -14.04 -29.37
N ALA A 361 -0.72 -13.61 -30.49
CA ALA A 361 0.38 -14.34 -31.12
C ALA A 361 1.61 -14.49 -30.20
N GLU A 362 1.81 -13.53 -29.30
CA GLU A 362 2.91 -13.54 -28.34
C GLU A 362 2.64 -14.46 -27.16
N ALA A 363 1.36 -14.71 -26.83
CA ALA A 363 1.00 -15.66 -25.79
C ALA A 363 1.39 -17.09 -26.19
N VAL A 364 1.35 -17.40 -27.49
CA VAL A 364 1.60 -18.75 -28.02
C VAL A 364 3.03 -18.96 -28.51
N ASN A 365 3.77 -17.91 -28.87
CA ASN A 365 5.16 -18.00 -29.31
C ASN A 365 6.07 -17.11 -28.43
N PRO A 366 6.92 -17.72 -27.57
CA PRO A 366 7.73 -16.97 -26.60
C PRO A 366 8.79 -16.08 -27.25
N THR A 367 9.31 -16.44 -28.42
CA THR A 367 10.36 -15.67 -29.12
C THR A 367 9.78 -14.61 -30.07
N ALA A 368 8.47 -14.65 -30.34
CA ALA A 368 7.80 -13.67 -31.20
C ALA A 368 7.65 -12.28 -30.55
N TYR A 369 7.68 -12.20 -29.22
CA TYR A 369 7.64 -10.94 -28.49
C TYR A 369 9.03 -10.51 -28.04
N GLU A 370 9.44 -9.34 -28.50
CA GLU A 370 10.57 -8.63 -27.92
C GLU A 370 10.03 -7.53 -27.00
N PRO A 371 10.39 -7.55 -25.71
CA PRO A 371 10.08 -6.45 -24.81
C PRO A 371 10.65 -5.14 -25.37
N GLY A 372 9.87 -4.05 -25.30
CA GLY A 372 10.28 -2.75 -25.84
C GLY A 372 11.55 -2.19 -25.16
N ARG A 373 12.18 -1.17 -25.78
CA ARG A 373 13.46 -0.58 -25.32
C ARG A 373 13.50 -0.21 -23.83
N ASP A 374 12.39 0.25 -23.27
CA ASP A 374 12.31 0.74 -21.88
C ASP A 374 11.90 -0.35 -20.86
N SER A 375 11.68 -1.58 -21.32
CA SER A 375 11.27 -2.70 -20.47
C SER A 375 12.39 -3.20 -19.53
N GLY A 376 13.64 -2.84 -19.82
CA GLY A 376 14.80 -3.38 -19.12
C GLY A 376 15.22 -4.77 -19.57
N PHE A 377 14.61 -5.33 -20.62
CA PHE A 377 15.05 -6.59 -21.23
C PHE A 377 16.50 -6.49 -21.72
N LEU A 378 17.33 -7.44 -21.31
CA LEU A 378 18.75 -7.50 -21.65
C LEU A 378 19.09 -8.65 -22.59
N ARG A 379 18.50 -9.83 -22.36
CA ARG A 379 18.79 -11.05 -23.12
C ARG A 379 17.75 -12.13 -22.85
N ARG A 380 17.46 -12.98 -23.83
CA ARG A 380 16.86 -14.30 -23.63
C ARG A 380 17.87 -15.35 -24.09
N SER A 381 18.08 -16.39 -23.29
CA SER A 381 18.87 -17.56 -23.66
C SER A 381 17.99 -18.79 -23.55
N GLY A 382 17.96 -19.63 -24.57
CA GLY A 382 17.11 -20.82 -24.56
C GLY A 382 17.64 -21.93 -25.44
N ARG A 383 16.98 -23.08 -25.33
CA ARG A 383 17.29 -24.28 -26.08
C ARG A 383 16.02 -25.05 -26.44
N GLU A 384 16.00 -25.54 -27.66
CA GLU A 384 14.97 -26.41 -28.16
C GLU A 384 15.46 -27.85 -28.13
N MET A 385 14.61 -28.74 -27.65
CA MET A 385 14.87 -30.15 -27.52
C MET A 385 13.67 -30.92 -28.07
N VAL A 386 13.97 -31.99 -28.82
CA VAL A 386 12.95 -32.78 -29.51
C VAL A 386 13.26 -34.25 -29.31
N ASP A 387 12.25 -35.00 -28.86
CA ASP A 387 12.26 -36.46 -28.88
C ASP A 387 11.23 -36.97 -29.89
N PRO A 388 11.70 -37.43 -31.06
CA PRO A 388 10.84 -38.01 -32.08
C PRO A 388 10.08 -39.25 -31.60
N ALA A 389 10.67 -40.05 -30.69
CA ALA A 389 10.07 -41.31 -30.26
C ALA A 389 8.87 -41.09 -29.35
N SER A 390 8.96 -40.13 -28.43
CA SER A 390 7.85 -39.75 -27.55
C SER A 390 6.98 -38.63 -28.10
N GLN A 391 7.20 -38.20 -29.35
CA GLN A 391 6.48 -37.08 -29.97
C GLN A 391 6.46 -35.83 -29.07
N THR A 392 7.56 -35.59 -28.35
CA THR A 392 7.67 -34.51 -27.37
C THR A 392 8.66 -33.47 -27.86
N ARG A 393 8.25 -32.20 -27.83
CA ARG A 393 9.11 -31.04 -28.08
C ARG A 393 9.09 -30.15 -26.85
N MET A 394 10.21 -29.54 -26.52
CA MET A 394 10.29 -28.52 -25.49
C MET A 394 11.22 -27.40 -25.93
N ASP A 395 10.86 -26.18 -25.59
CA ASP A 395 11.70 -25.00 -25.65
C ASP A 395 11.73 -24.44 -24.23
N GLU A 396 12.91 -24.37 -23.62
CA GLU A 396 13.08 -23.69 -22.35
C GLU A 396 13.99 -22.47 -22.55
N SER A 397 13.62 -21.38 -21.89
CA SER A 397 14.36 -20.14 -21.96
C SER A 397 14.35 -19.38 -20.65
N VAL A 398 15.39 -18.59 -20.45
CA VAL A 398 15.55 -17.65 -19.34
C VAL A 398 15.74 -16.25 -19.92
N ILE A 399 15.01 -15.30 -19.36
CA ILE A 399 14.96 -13.90 -19.78
C ILE A 399 15.58 -13.06 -18.66
N GLU A 400 16.63 -12.33 -19.00
CA GLU A 400 17.33 -11.41 -18.11
C GLU A 400 16.77 -9.99 -18.25
N PHE A 401 16.43 -9.38 -17.12
CA PHE A 401 16.09 -7.96 -17.00
C PHE A 401 17.17 -7.21 -16.20
N ALA A 402 17.29 -5.91 -16.42
CA ALA A 402 18.28 -5.11 -15.72
C ALA A 402 18.01 -5.01 -14.21
N THR A 403 16.74 -5.06 -13.81
CA THR A 403 16.35 -5.05 -12.39
C THR A 403 15.21 -6.04 -12.07
N PRO A 404 15.11 -6.54 -10.82
CA PRO A 404 13.99 -7.38 -10.41
C PRO A 404 12.62 -6.71 -10.56
N ARG A 405 12.54 -5.40 -10.37
CA ARG A 405 11.30 -4.64 -10.60
C ARG A 405 10.87 -4.69 -12.07
N GLN A 406 11.82 -4.59 -13.00
CA GLN A 406 11.53 -4.67 -14.44
C GLN A 406 11.08 -6.08 -14.85
N ALA A 407 11.71 -7.12 -14.30
CA ALA A 407 11.24 -8.50 -14.49
C ALA A 407 9.79 -8.67 -14.01
N SER A 408 9.45 -8.13 -12.83
CA SER A 408 8.07 -8.14 -12.32
C SER A 408 7.12 -7.36 -13.23
N ALA A 409 7.52 -6.17 -13.69
CA ALA A 409 6.71 -5.36 -14.59
C ALA A 409 6.44 -6.03 -15.95
N TYR A 410 7.35 -6.89 -16.41
CA TYR A 410 7.13 -7.75 -17.57
C TYR A 410 6.26 -8.97 -17.26
N PHE A 411 6.52 -9.64 -16.14
CA PHE A 411 5.87 -10.88 -15.75
C PHE A 411 4.41 -10.64 -15.31
N GLU A 412 4.14 -9.81 -14.30
CA GLU A 412 2.81 -9.60 -13.71
C GLU A 412 1.66 -9.40 -14.73
N PRO A 413 1.84 -8.60 -15.82
CA PRO A 413 0.79 -8.43 -16.81
C PRO A 413 0.47 -9.68 -17.65
N ILE A 414 1.41 -10.63 -17.78
CA ILE A 414 1.28 -11.83 -18.63
C ILE A 414 0.01 -12.60 -18.31
N ARG A 415 -0.34 -12.74 -17.03
CA ARG A 415 -1.57 -13.43 -16.60
C ARG A 415 -2.81 -12.84 -17.27
N SER A 416 -2.99 -11.53 -17.18
CA SER A 416 -4.16 -10.84 -17.73
C SER A 416 -4.14 -10.83 -19.26
N GLN A 417 -2.95 -10.72 -19.87
CA GLN A 417 -2.79 -10.83 -21.31
C GLN A 417 -3.20 -12.23 -21.82
N TRP A 418 -2.72 -13.29 -21.17
CA TRP A 418 -3.02 -14.66 -21.56
C TRP A 418 -4.50 -15.00 -21.35
N ASP A 419 -5.09 -14.54 -20.25
CA ASP A 419 -6.53 -14.70 -19.99
C ASP A 419 -7.38 -13.99 -21.05
N ALA A 420 -7.00 -12.77 -21.46
CA ALA A 420 -7.68 -12.05 -22.54
C ALA A 420 -7.62 -12.78 -23.90
N CYS A 421 -6.63 -13.64 -24.10
CA CYS A 421 -6.46 -14.42 -25.32
C CYS A 421 -7.21 -15.75 -25.31
N LYS A 422 -7.85 -16.12 -24.20
CA LYS A 422 -8.57 -17.38 -24.05
C LYS A 422 -9.64 -17.56 -25.14
N LYS A 423 -9.74 -18.77 -25.72
CA LYS A 423 -10.64 -19.14 -26.84
C LYS A 423 -10.36 -18.43 -28.17
N SER A 424 -9.34 -17.57 -28.26
CA SER A 424 -8.94 -16.99 -29.54
C SER A 424 -8.28 -18.05 -30.42
N THR A 425 -8.39 -17.89 -31.73
CA THR A 425 -7.62 -18.68 -32.71
C THR A 425 -6.73 -17.74 -33.48
N ILE A 426 -5.42 -17.99 -33.40
CA ILE A 426 -4.38 -17.17 -34.03
C ILE A 426 -3.78 -17.98 -35.17
N THR A 427 -3.43 -17.29 -36.25
CA THR A 427 -2.69 -17.88 -37.36
C THR A 427 -1.24 -17.42 -37.26
N VAL A 428 -0.31 -18.37 -37.11
CA VAL A 428 1.14 -18.10 -37.10
C VAL A 428 1.74 -18.83 -38.30
N GLY A 429 2.11 -18.08 -39.34
CA GLY A 429 2.48 -18.67 -40.63
C GLY A 429 1.31 -19.46 -41.23
N THR A 430 1.48 -20.77 -41.39
CA THR A 430 0.45 -21.71 -41.88
C THR A 430 -0.29 -22.45 -40.76
N GLN A 431 0.13 -22.29 -39.50
CA GLN A 431 -0.44 -23.00 -38.35
C GLN A 431 -1.62 -22.24 -37.77
N ARG A 432 -2.70 -22.97 -37.44
CA ARG A 432 -3.82 -22.44 -36.64
C ARG A 432 -3.66 -22.91 -35.20
N ILE A 433 -3.60 -21.95 -34.29
CA ILE A 433 -3.36 -22.19 -32.87
C ILE A 433 -4.57 -21.67 -32.10
N THR A 434 -5.24 -22.55 -31.36
CA THR A 434 -6.36 -22.19 -30.49
C THR A 434 -5.88 -22.11 -29.05
N VAL A 435 -6.09 -20.95 -28.42
CA VAL A 435 -5.70 -20.71 -27.02
C VAL A 435 -6.73 -21.35 -26.09
N GLY A 436 -6.25 -22.22 -25.22
CA GLY A 436 -7.02 -22.98 -24.24
C GLY A 436 -7.09 -22.29 -22.88
N ASP A 437 -7.19 -23.10 -21.83
CA ASP A 437 -7.29 -22.63 -20.45
C ASP A 437 -5.94 -22.14 -19.90
N LEU A 438 -6.03 -21.18 -18.98
CA LEU A 438 -4.94 -20.66 -18.16
C LEU A 438 -5.07 -21.25 -16.75
N SER A 439 -3.99 -21.84 -16.24
CA SER A 439 -3.88 -22.30 -14.86
C SER A 439 -2.75 -21.59 -14.13
N GLU A 440 -2.83 -21.59 -12.80
CA GLU A 440 -1.83 -21.00 -11.91
C GLU A 440 -1.50 -22.01 -10.81
N ASP A 441 -0.22 -22.22 -10.57
CA ASP A 441 0.30 -23.03 -9.46
C ASP A 441 1.55 -22.37 -8.87
N HIS A 442 1.54 -22.01 -7.58
CA HIS A 442 2.66 -21.35 -6.89
C HIS A 442 3.32 -20.19 -7.69
N HIS A 443 2.51 -19.25 -8.20
CA HIS A 443 2.95 -18.14 -9.08
C HIS A 443 3.68 -18.58 -10.36
N VAL A 444 3.32 -19.75 -10.89
CA VAL A 444 3.67 -20.22 -12.23
C VAL A 444 2.40 -20.23 -13.06
N TRP A 445 2.35 -19.41 -14.10
CA TRP A 445 1.20 -19.39 -15.01
C TRP A 445 1.45 -20.34 -16.16
N THR A 446 0.44 -21.15 -16.49
CA THR A 446 0.52 -22.13 -17.57
C THR A 446 -0.67 -21.98 -18.50
N LEU A 447 -0.39 -21.69 -19.77
CA LEU A 447 -1.38 -21.52 -20.84
C LEU A 447 -1.36 -22.74 -21.75
N VAL A 448 -2.49 -23.42 -21.86
CA VAL A 448 -2.66 -24.52 -22.82
C VAL A 448 -2.94 -23.95 -24.21
N VAL A 449 -2.33 -24.52 -25.25
CA VAL A 449 -2.61 -24.17 -26.64
C VAL A 449 -2.79 -25.45 -27.46
N LYS A 450 -3.75 -25.43 -28.38
CA LYS A 450 -4.00 -26.52 -29.33
C LYS A 450 -3.53 -26.10 -30.72
N THR A 451 -2.65 -26.89 -31.32
CA THR A 451 -2.06 -26.61 -32.63
C THR A 451 -2.57 -27.64 -33.64
N SER A 452 -2.83 -27.20 -34.88
CA SER A 452 -3.43 -28.08 -35.90
C SER A 452 -2.50 -29.20 -36.41
N ASN A 453 -1.19 -29.09 -36.22
CA ASN A 453 -0.18 -29.91 -36.93
C ASN A 453 0.90 -30.53 -36.02
N GLU A 454 0.80 -30.46 -34.69
CA GLU A 454 1.87 -30.97 -33.81
C GLU A 454 1.69 -32.43 -33.34
N PRO A 455 2.80 -33.17 -33.12
CA PRO A 455 2.77 -34.51 -32.54
C PRO A 455 2.09 -34.49 -31.15
N GLY A 456 1.01 -35.26 -30.97
CA GLY A 456 0.21 -35.25 -29.73
C GLY A 456 -0.83 -34.12 -29.59
N GLY A 457 -0.90 -33.16 -30.52
CA GLY A 457 -2.03 -32.22 -30.69
C GLY A 457 -2.24 -31.12 -29.64
N GLN A 458 -1.36 -31.00 -28.64
CA GLN A 458 -1.47 -29.99 -27.58
C GLN A 458 -0.08 -29.55 -27.12
N CYS A 459 0.08 -28.24 -26.90
CA CYS A 459 1.21 -27.65 -26.20
C CYS A 459 0.72 -26.90 -24.95
N ALA A 460 1.67 -26.56 -24.09
CA ALA A 460 1.48 -25.63 -23.01
C ALA A 460 2.70 -24.74 -22.88
N ARG A 461 2.47 -23.49 -22.52
CA ARG A 461 3.51 -22.53 -22.16
C ARG A 461 3.40 -22.22 -20.68
N ALA A 462 4.49 -22.41 -19.93
CA ALA A 462 4.57 -22.04 -18.53
C ALA A 462 5.60 -20.93 -18.33
N SER A 463 5.27 -19.96 -17.50
CA SER A 463 6.20 -18.90 -17.13
C SER A 463 6.22 -18.67 -15.63
N ALA A 464 7.40 -18.37 -15.10
CA ALA A 464 7.65 -18.06 -13.70
C ALA A 464 8.75 -17.00 -13.58
N ALA A 465 8.75 -16.23 -12.50
CA ALA A 465 9.74 -15.19 -12.26
C ALA A 465 10.39 -15.30 -10.87
N ILE A 466 11.68 -14.97 -10.82
CA ILE A 466 12.45 -14.84 -9.58
C ILE A 466 13.56 -13.81 -9.78
N SER A 467 13.66 -12.85 -8.86
CA SER A 467 14.57 -11.71 -8.99
C SER A 467 14.44 -11.03 -10.36
N ASN A 468 15.55 -10.76 -11.05
CA ASN A 468 15.61 -10.15 -12.37
C ASN A 468 15.48 -11.15 -13.54
N VAL A 469 15.03 -12.38 -13.27
CA VAL A 469 14.96 -13.46 -14.24
C VAL A 469 13.53 -13.96 -14.40
N VAL A 470 13.13 -14.20 -15.64
CA VAL A 470 11.87 -14.88 -15.99
C VAL A 470 12.20 -16.17 -16.74
N SER A 471 11.74 -17.30 -16.24
CA SER A 471 11.75 -18.58 -16.96
C SER A 471 10.50 -18.69 -17.82
N ASP A 472 10.66 -19.15 -19.05
CA ASP A 472 9.59 -19.26 -20.04
C ASP A 472 9.80 -20.55 -20.84
N VAL A 473 8.86 -21.49 -20.68
CA VAL A 473 8.98 -22.87 -21.15
C VAL A 473 7.76 -23.23 -21.98
N VAL A 474 7.98 -23.75 -23.18
CA VAL A 474 6.95 -24.34 -24.04
C VAL A 474 7.19 -25.83 -24.13
N ALA A 475 6.20 -26.65 -23.79
CA ALA A 475 6.24 -28.09 -23.99
C ALA A 475 5.08 -28.53 -24.89
N CYS A 476 5.33 -29.49 -25.76
CA CYS A 476 4.35 -30.04 -26.70
C CYS A 476 4.38 -31.56 -26.67
N GLY A 477 3.21 -32.17 -26.84
CA GLY A 477 3.01 -33.61 -26.75
C GLY A 477 2.23 -34.04 -25.49
N PRO A 478 2.29 -35.32 -25.11
CA PRO A 478 1.59 -35.83 -23.93
C PRO A 478 2.02 -35.09 -22.64
N LYS A 479 1.07 -34.80 -21.76
CA LYS A 479 1.32 -34.09 -20.48
C LYS A 479 2.06 -32.75 -20.64
N ALA A 480 1.79 -32.02 -21.73
CA ALA A 480 2.44 -30.76 -22.04
C ALA A 480 2.35 -29.75 -20.90
N SER A 481 1.16 -29.62 -20.28
CA SER A 481 0.95 -28.69 -19.16
C SER A 481 1.82 -29.04 -17.97
N GLU A 482 1.79 -30.29 -17.50
CA GLU A 482 2.55 -30.72 -16.33
C GLU A 482 4.05 -30.57 -16.56
N ARG A 483 4.54 -30.91 -17.76
CA ARG A 483 5.95 -30.80 -18.12
C ARG A 483 6.42 -29.35 -18.18
N ALA A 484 5.66 -28.47 -18.83
CA ALA A 484 6.00 -27.04 -18.91
C ALA A 484 6.05 -26.42 -17.51
N THR A 485 5.02 -26.66 -16.67
CA THR A 485 4.97 -26.15 -15.29
C THR A 485 6.13 -26.68 -14.46
N ALA A 486 6.43 -27.98 -14.52
CA ALA A 486 7.50 -28.59 -13.74
C ALA A 486 8.89 -28.03 -14.11
N VAL A 487 9.17 -27.86 -15.40
CA VAL A 487 10.46 -27.33 -15.87
C VAL A 487 10.59 -25.83 -15.55
N ALA A 488 9.55 -25.02 -15.77
CA ALA A 488 9.58 -23.60 -15.40
C ALA A 488 9.80 -23.41 -13.90
N THR A 489 9.11 -24.21 -13.07
CA THR A 489 9.28 -24.25 -11.61
C THR A 489 10.72 -24.62 -11.23
N ALA A 490 11.27 -25.67 -11.84
CA ALA A 490 12.62 -26.14 -11.55
C ALA A 490 13.71 -25.12 -11.94
N ILE A 491 13.54 -24.41 -13.07
CA ILE A 491 14.45 -23.32 -13.47
C ILE A 491 14.39 -22.20 -12.42
N ARG A 492 13.19 -21.75 -12.05
CA ARG A 492 13.01 -20.71 -11.03
C ARG A 492 13.64 -21.11 -9.69
N ASP A 493 13.39 -22.32 -9.22
CA ASP A 493 13.84 -22.76 -7.89
C ASP A 493 15.34 -23.09 -7.82
N ARG A 494 16.02 -23.19 -8.96
CA ARG A 494 17.48 -23.26 -9.06
C ARG A 494 18.17 -21.93 -8.72
N PHE A 495 17.45 -20.82 -8.81
CA PHE A 495 18.01 -19.49 -8.56
C PHE A 495 18.59 -19.41 -7.13
N PRO A 496 19.79 -18.84 -6.94
CA PRO A 496 20.43 -18.80 -5.63
C PRO A 496 19.65 -17.89 -4.66
N LYS A 497 19.07 -18.51 -3.62
CA LYS A 497 18.30 -17.81 -2.57
C LYS A 497 19.16 -17.42 -1.35
N GLU A 498 20.32 -18.06 -1.16
CA GLU A 498 21.29 -17.78 -0.08
C GLU A 498 22.68 -17.47 -0.61
#